data_AF-A0A6M7VDA7-F1
#
_entry.id   AF-A0A6M7VDA7-F1
#
_cell.length_a   1.000
_cell.length_b   1.000
_cell.length_c   1.000
_cell.angle_alpha   90.00
_cell.angle_beta   90.00
_cell.angle_gamma   90.00
#
_symmetry.space_group_name_H-M   'P 1'
#
loop_
_entity.id
_entity.type
_entity.pdbx_description
1 polymer ?
#
loop_
_entity_poly.entity_id
_entity_poly.type
_entity_poly.pdbx_seq_one_letter_code
_entity_poly.pdbx_strand_id
1 'polypeptide(L)'
;MPDRRAIVAGLLATAAFPVASQGARLHKAISTIVPFKASPFPYRGKLPDGSAPFLDVTAADGRRGHTSPRGGIYWEDETYSDRSTLLAVPKGFDPAKPAVIVVFFHGNGATLQRDVVDRQRVVAQVEASGLNAVLVAPQFASNAQDSSAGNFWTPGYFAGFVAEAAQGLAKLTGAKAAKFDAMPVVLVAYSGGYNPAASILKNGDVGGRVLGIILLDAVFDEADIFASWIAQHRKSFLVSAYGKSSASGNAEIRQLLVSQGIAPSSDPPRRLEAGTVAFLASDAAHDTFVTRAFVGNPLQWLLGRLHGFSR
;
A
#
# COMPACT_ATOMS: atom_id res chain seq x y z
N MET A 1 -56.08 -58.27 26.47
CA MET A 1 -56.33 -56.82 26.62
C MET A 1 -55.67 -56.40 27.91
N PRO A 2 -54.56 -55.65 27.84
CA PRO A 2 -54.63 -54.22 28.16
C PRO A 2 -53.72 -53.30 27.30
N ASP A 3 -54.07 -52.02 27.41
CA ASP A 3 -53.49 -50.75 26.99
C ASP A 3 -52.12 -50.64 26.28
N ARG A 4 -52.17 -49.93 25.15
CA ARG A 4 -51.05 -49.25 24.49
C ARG A 4 -50.76 -47.92 25.18
N ARG A 5 -49.57 -47.78 25.77
CA ARG A 5 -48.90 -46.49 25.93
C ARG A 5 -47.48 -46.59 25.35
N ALA A 6 -47.33 -46.14 24.11
CA ALA A 6 -46.02 -45.91 23.50
C ALA A 6 -45.58 -44.48 23.83
N ILE A 7 -44.47 -44.36 24.55
CA ILE A 7 -43.77 -43.10 24.82
C ILE A 7 -43.08 -42.69 23.51
N VAL A 8 -43.47 -41.55 22.96
CA VAL A 8 -42.73 -40.91 21.85
C VAL A 8 -41.59 -40.10 22.47
N ALA A 9 -40.38 -40.68 22.45
CA ALA A 9 -39.16 -39.93 22.69
C ALA A 9 -38.73 -39.30 21.35
N GLY A 10 -38.86 -37.98 21.23
CA GLY A 10 -38.37 -37.24 20.07
C GLY A 10 -36.85 -37.28 20.00
N LEU A 11 -36.31 -37.90 18.95
CA LEU A 11 -34.92 -37.69 18.54
C LEU A 11 -34.84 -36.32 17.85
N LEU A 12 -34.33 -35.32 18.58
CA LEU A 12 -33.78 -34.12 17.97
C LEU A 12 -32.47 -34.51 17.26
N ALA A 13 -32.53 -34.69 15.95
CA ALA A 13 -31.36 -34.74 15.12
C ALA A 13 -30.69 -33.35 15.15
N THR A 14 -29.67 -33.19 15.97
CA THR A 14 -28.76 -32.06 15.89
C THR A 14 -27.99 -32.17 14.58
N ALA A 15 -28.38 -31.38 13.59
CA ALA A 15 -27.54 -31.13 12.44
C ALA A 15 -26.25 -30.48 12.94
N ALA A 16 -25.19 -31.26 13.04
CA ALA A 16 -23.85 -30.76 13.28
C ALA A 16 -23.42 -29.98 12.03
N PHE A 17 -23.56 -28.66 12.08
CA PHE A 17 -22.87 -27.81 11.13
C PHE A 17 -21.37 -27.96 11.37
N PRO A 18 -20.56 -28.21 10.32
CA PRO A 18 -19.11 -28.20 10.48
C PRO A 18 -18.72 -26.79 10.94
N VAL A 19 -18.04 -26.72 12.09
CA VAL A 19 -17.40 -25.50 12.54
C VAL A 19 -16.34 -25.16 11.51
N ALA A 20 -16.64 -24.24 10.59
CA ALA A 20 -15.64 -23.70 9.69
C ALA A 20 -14.51 -23.12 10.55
N SER A 21 -13.28 -23.64 10.39
CA SER A 21 -12.14 -23.12 11.14
C SER A 21 -11.97 -21.64 10.76
N GLN A 22 -12.09 -20.76 11.74
CA GLN A 22 -11.85 -19.32 11.55
C GLN A 22 -10.44 -19.13 10.99
N GLY A 23 -10.32 -18.58 9.77
CA GLY A 23 -9.03 -18.19 9.20
C GLY A 23 -8.16 -19.32 8.67
N ALA A 24 -8.75 -20.34 8.04
CA ALA A 24 -7.97 -21.36 7.32
C ALA A 24 -7.03 -20.72 6.27
N ARG A 25 -5.86 -21.34 6.09
CA ARG A 25 -4.91 -21.00 5.04
C ARG A 25 -5.59 -20.96 3.67
N LEU A 26 -5.37 -19.90 2.90
CA LEU A 26 -5.96 -19.78 1.57
C LEU A 26 -5.36 -20.78 0.57
N HIS A 27 -6.21 -21.51 -0.16
CA HIS A 27 -5.78 -22.51 -1.13
C HIS A 27 -5.59 -21.96 -2.57
N LYS A 28 -6.13 -20.78 -2.86
CA LYS A 28 -6.00 -20.06 -4.14
C LYS A 28 -5.65 -18.60 -3.87
N ALA A 29 -4.90 -17.97 -4.77
CA ALA A 29 -4.72 -16.52 -4.74
C ALA A 29 -6.04 -15.83 -5.14
N ILE A 30 -6.31 -14.67 -4.54
CA ILE A 30 -7.47 -13.82 -4.84
C ILE A 30 -6.95 -12.43 -5.16
N SER A 31 -7.44 -11.82 -6.24
CA SER A 31 -7.15 -10.43 -6.60
C SER A 31 -8.43 -9.80 -7.15
N THR A 32 -8.80 -8.62 -6.64
CA THR A 32 -9.98 -7.89 -7.09
C THR A 32 -9.73 -6.39 -7.03
N ILE A 33 -10.37 -5.64 -7.93
CA ILE A 33 -10.41 -4.18 -7.88
C ILE A 33 -11.83 -3.78 -7.49
N VAL A 34 -11.97 -3.02 -6.41
CA VAL A 34 -13.27 -2.62 -5.85
C VAL A 34 -13.25 -1.14 -5.46
N PRO A 35 -14.37 -0.41 -5.53
CA PRO A 35 -14.41 1.00 -5.13
C PRO A 35 -14.34 1.14 -3.61
N PHE A 36 -13.55 2.10 -3.12
CA PHE A 36 -13.47 2.45 -1.70
C PHE A 36 -14.18 3.77 -1.39
N LYS A 37 -14.75 3.86 -0.18
CA LYS A 37 -15.27 5.11 0.37
C LYS A 37 -14.14 6.05 0.79
N ALA A 38 -13.08 5.51 1.39
CA ALA A 38 -11.91 6.25 1.81
C ALA A 38 -10.79 6.25 0.74
N SER A 39 -11.14 6.41 -0.54
CA SER A 39 -10.19 6.47 -1.66
C SER A 39 -9.45 7.82 -1.73
N PRO A 40 -8.25 7.90 -2.32
CA PRO A 40 -7.53 9.17 -2.53
C PRO A 40 -8.36 10.19 -3.30
N PHE A 41 -9.12 9.72 -4.30
CA PHE A 41 -10.00 10.53 -5.11
C PHE A 41 -11.44 9.99 -5.09
N PRO A 42 -12.46 10.85 -5.28
CA PRO A 42 -12.38 12.29 -5.51
C PRO A 42 -11.95 13.11 -4.29
N TYR A 43 -11.17 14.16 -4.55
CA TYR A 43 -10.71 15.14 -3.57
C TYR A 43 -11.13 16.54 -4.03
N ARG A 44 -11.78 17.30 -3.14
CA ARG A 44 -12.32 18.65 -3.41
C ARG A 44 -11.85 19.69 -2.39
N GLY A 45 -10.79 19.35 -1.65
CA GLY A 45 -10.18 20.25 -0.68
C GLY A 45 -9.20 21.22 -1.32
N LYS A 46 -8.26 21.71 -0.51
CA LYS A 46 -7.20 22.64 -0.93
C LYS A 46 -5.88 21.90 -1.13
N LEU A 47 -4.94 22.54 -1.81
CA LEU A 47 -3.55 22.09 -1.81
C LEU A 47 -2.99 22.06 -0.37
N PRO A 48 -1.96 21.22 -0.09
CA PRO A 48 -1.40 21.06 1.26
C PRO A 48 -0.93 22.35 1.93
N ASP A 49 -0.46 23.33 1.15
CA ASP A 49 -0.03 24.65 1.63
C ASP A 49 -1.22 25.63 1.85
N GLY A 50 -2.44 25.21 1.51
CA GLY A 50 -3.66 26.00 1.61
C GLY A 50 -3.79 27.11 0.57
N SER A 51 -2.87 27.21 -0.40
CA SER A 51 -2.76 28.31 -1.35
C SER A 51 -3.96 28.42 -2.29
N ALA A 52 -4.48 27.28 -2.77
CA ALA A 52 -5.59 27.22 -3.71
C ALA A 52 -6.46 25.96 -3.48
N PRO A 53 -7.71 25.94 -4.00
CA PRO A 53 -8.45 24.70 -4.19
C PRO A 53 -7.66 23.72 -5.06
N PHE A 54 -7.79 22.42 -4.81
CA PHE A 54 -7.18 21.41 -5.68
C PHE A 54 -7.80 21.46 -7.08
N LEU A 55 -9.14 21.50 -7.18
CA LEU A 55 -9.82 21.74 -8.45
C LEU A 55 -9.85 23.25 -8.72
N ASP A 56 -8.78 23.76 -9.36
CA ASP A 56 -8.53 25.17 -9.63
C ASP A 56 -9.11 25.66 -10.97
N VAL A 57 -9.56 24.74 -11.83
CA VAL A 57 -10.15 25.06 -13.14
C VAL A 57 -11.65 24.78 -13.13
N THR A 58 -12.43 25.71 -13.68
CA THR A 58 -13.85 25.48 -14.03
C THR A 58 -14.06 25.84 -15.50
N ALA A 59 -14.48 24.86 -16.30
CA ALA A 59 -14.82 25.06 -17.71
C ALA A 59 -16.19 25.76 -17.86
N ALA A 60 -16.48 26.25 -19.06
CA ALA A 60 -17.73 26.97 -19.36
C ALA A 60 -18.99 26.11 -19.16
N ASP A 61 -18.87 24.78 -19.30
CA ASP A 61 -19.94 23.80 -19.06
C ASP A 61 -20.05 23.38 -17.58
N GLY A 62 -19.25 23.97 -16.69
CA GLY A 62 -19.22 23.67 -15.26
C GLY A 62 -18.33 22.50 -14.86
N ARG A 63 -17.62 21.86 -15.80
CA ARG A 63 -16.64 20.80 -15.47
C ARG A 63 -15.51 21.38 -14.62
N ARG A 64 -15.11 20.64 -13.60
CA ARG A 64 -14.01 21.01 -12.70
C ARG A 64 -12.76 20.24 -13.04
N GLY A 65 -11.62 20.91 -13.02
CA GLY A 65 -10.32 20.31 -13.31
C GLY A 65 -9.23 20.81 -12.38
N HIS A 66 -8.09 20.14 -12.44
CA HIS A 66 -6.85 20.49 -11.75
C HIS A 66 -5.75 20.78 -12.78
N THR A 67 -5.02 21.88 -12.59
CA THR A 67 -3.79 22.18 -13.33
C THR A 67 -2.61 21.39 -12.76
N SER A 68 -2.28 20.25 -13.37
CA SER A 68 -1.08 19.49 -13.04
C SER A 68 0.18 20.18 -13.57
N PRO A 69 1.24 20.34 -12.75
CA PRO A 69 2.50 20.95 -13.18
C PRO A 69 3.18 20.26 -14.37
N ARG A 70 2.90 18.96 -14.59
CA ARG A 70 3.55 18.15 -15.65
C ARG A 70 2.58 17.67 -16.73
N GLY A 71 1.27 17.80 -16.50
CA GLY A 71 0.24 17.17 -17.34
C GLY A 71 -0.76 18.13 -17.97
N GLY A 72 -0.72 19.42 -17.64
CA GLY A 72 -1.73 20.38 -18.06
C GLY A 72 -3.01 20.25 -17.23
N ILE A 73 -4.17 20.45 -17.84
CA ILE A 73 -5.46 20.36 -17.13
C ILE A 73 -5.98 18.92 -17.19
N TYR A 74 -6.23 18.33 -16.02
CA TYR A 74 -6.93 17.06 -15.88
C TYR A 74 -8.30 17.29 -15.24
N TRP A 75 -9.31 16.56 -15.71
CA TRP A 75 -10.70 16.76 -15.29
C TRP A 75 -11.09 15.82 -14.15
N GLU A 76 -11.92 16.32 -13.22
CA GLU A 76 -12.37 15.56 -12.06
C GLU A 76 -13.09 14.28 -12.46
N ASP A 77 -13.98 14.36 -13.45
CA ASP A 77 -14.81 13.25 -13.92
C ASP A 77 -14.01 12.13 -14.60
N GLU A 78 -12.85 12.43 -15.17
CA GLU A 78 -12.00 11.48 -15.90
C GLU A 78 -10.83 10.97 -15.05
N THR A 79 -10.11 11.88 -14.38
CA THR A 79 -8.82 11.59 -13.74
C THR A 79 -8.94 11.43 -12.23
N TYR A 80 -9.81 12.22 -11.59
CA TYR A 80 -9.93 12.31 -10.13
C TYR A 80 -11.28 11.81 -9.61
N SER A 81 -11.96 10.94 -10.36
CA SER A 81 -13.22 10.32 -9.96
C SER A 81 -13.06 8.85 -9.55
N ASP A 82 -11.92 8.24 -9.91
CA ASP A 82 -11.69 6.81 -9.73
C ASP A 82 -11.44 6.46 -8.26
N ARG A 83 -12.33 5.64 -7.72
CA ARG A 83 -12.31 5.16 -6.33
C ARG A 83 -11.72 3.76 -6.20
N SER A 84 -11.25 3.20 -7.31
CA SER A 84 -10.79 1.82 -7.38
C SER A 84 -9.64 1.55 -6.42
N THR A 85 -9.69 0.40 -5.79
CA THR A 85 -8.64 -0.12 -4.92
C THR A 85 -8.45 -1.59 -5.21
N LEU A 86 -7.20 -1.96 -5.49
CA LEU A 86 -6.79 -3.35 -5.66
C LEU A 86 -6.62 -3.98 -4.28
N LEU A 87 -7.26 -5.13 -4.07
CA LEU A 87 -7.06 -6.02 -2.94
C LEU A 87 -6.55 -7.36 -3.47
N ALA A 88 -5.40 -7.80 -2.99
CA ALA A 88 -4.85 -9.11 -3.36
C ALA A 88 -4.38 -9.90 -2.14
N VAL A 89 -4.75 -11.17 -2.12
CA VAL A 89 -4.41 -12.15 -1.10
C VAL A 89 -3.68 -13.32 -1.77
N PRO A 90 -2.37 -13.48 -1.54
CA PRO A 90 -1.58 -14.54 -2.13
C PRO A 90 -2.07 -15.94 -1.75
N LYS A 91 -1.80 -16.93 -2.61
CA LYS A 91 -1.98 -18.33 -2.26
C LYS A 91 -1.17 -18.67 -1.01
N GLY A 92 -1.78 -19.41 -0.09
CA GLY A 92 -1.14 -19.86 1.13
C GLY A 92 -1.06 -18.82 2.24
N PHE A 93 -1.65 -17.62 2.06
CA PHE A 93 -1.84 -16.64 3.13
C PHE A 93 -2.59 -17.26 4.31
N ASP A 94 -2.13 -16.96 5.51
CA ASP A 94 -2.68 -17.48 6.75
C ASP A 94 -2.92 -16.32 7.76
N PRO A 95 -4.17 -15.91 7.99
CA PRO A 95 -4.50 -14.83 8.92
C PRO A 95 -4.33 -15.21 10.41
N ALA A 96 -4.00 -16.47 10.71
CA ALA A 96 -3.68 -16.92 12.06
C ALA A 96 -2.17 -16.76 12.40
N LYS A 97 -1.31 -16.63 11.38
CA LYS A 97 0.13 -16.35 11.55
C LYS A 97 0.41 -14.84 11.58
N PRO A 98 1.57 -14.40 12.10
CA PRO A 98 2.03 -13.03 11.89
C PRO A 98 1.97 -12.66 10.41
N ALA A 99 1.35 -11.52 10.09
CA ALA A 99 1.14 -11.05 8.73
C ALA A 99 1.27 -9.54 8.62
N VAL A 100 1.52 -9.04 7.41
CA VAL A 100 1.60 -7.60 7.12
C VAL A 100 0.65 -7.19 5.99
N ILE A 101 0.22 -5.94 6.01
CA ILE A 101 -0.41 -5.29 4.87
C ILE A 101 0.68 -4.54 4.09
N VAL A 102 0.88 -4.91 2.83
CA VAL A 102 1.69 -4.13 1.89
C VAL A 102 0.76 -3.15 1.19
N VAL A 103 1.00 -1.85 1.35
CA VAL A 103 0.27 -0.81 0.62
C VAL A 103 1.16 -0.27 -0.48
N PHE A 104 0.75 -0.44 -1.73
CA PHE A 104 1.51 -0.03 -2.91
C PHE A 104 0.95 1.24 -3.53
N PHE A 105 1.76 2.29 -3.59
CA PHE A 105 1.45 3.56 -4.25
C PHE A 105 2.13 3.61 -5.61
N HIS A 106 1.30 3.59 -6.65
CA HIS A 106 1.76 3.57 -8.03
C HIS A 106 2.30 4.93 -8.49
N GLY A 107 3.04 4.90 -9.60
CA GLY A 107 3.57 6.09 -10.25
C GLY A 107 2.54 6.81 -11.11
N ASN A 108 2.95 7.94 -11.68
CA ASN A 108 2.12 8.69 -12.62
C ASN A 108 1.76 7.89 -13.87
N GLY A 109 0.69 8.30 -14.54
CA GLY A 109 0.29 7.76 -15.83
C GLY A 109 -0.15 6.31 -15.73
N ALA A 110 -0.61 5.87 -14.56
CA ALA A 110 -0.93 4.48 -14.28
C ALA A 110 -2.42 4.23 -14.03
N THR A 111 -2.87 3.02 -14.35
CA THR A 111 -4.11 2.44 -13.84
C THR A 111 -3.79 1.14 -13.10
N LEU A 112 -4.61 0.78 -12.11
CA LEU A 112 -4.37 -0.42 -11.30
C LEU A 112 -4.21 -1.69 -12.15
N GLN A 113 -5.13 -1.94 -13.09
CA GLN A 113 -5.09 -3.14 -13.90
C GLN A 113 -3.87 -3.15 -14.84
N ARG A 114 -3.75 -2.13 -15.71
CA ARG A 114 -2.71 -2.09 -16.74
C ARG A 114 -1.30 -2.07 -16.15
N ASP A 115 -1.10 -1.31 -15.08
CA ASP A 115 0.24 -1.03 -14.58
C ASP A 115 0.59 -1.85 -13.35
N VAL A 116 -0.24 -1.81 -12.29
CA VAL A 116 0.08 -2.48 -11.03
C VAL A 116 -0.03 -4.01 -11.16
N VAL A 117 -1.08 -4.49 -11.81
CA VAL A 117 -1.31 -5.93 -12.03
C VAL A 117 -0.47 -6.44 -13.20
N ASP A 118 -0.61 -5.86 -14.39
CA ASP A 118 -0.08 -6.47 -15.62
C ASP A 118 1.39 -6.09 -15.90
N ARG A 119 1.70 -4.79 -16.06
CA ARG A 119 3.04 -4.32 -16.45
C ARG A 119 4.09 -4.53 -15.35
N GLN A 120 3.79 -4.08 -14.14
CA GLN A 120 4.72 -4.07 -13.00
C GLN A 120 4.66 -5.37 -12.20
N ARG A 121 3.61 -6.18 -12.41
CA ARG A 121 3.46 -7.50 -11.80
C ARG A 121 3.50 -7.46 -10.28
N VAL A 122 3.01 -6.39 -9.65
CA VAL A 122 3.12 -6.15 -8.19
C VAL A 122 2.44 -7.28 -7.41
N VAL A 123 1.25 -7.72 -7.84
CA VAL A 123 0.54 -8.87 -7.25
C VAL A 123 1.42 -10.12 -7.29
N ALA A 124 2.00 -10.42 -8.45
CA ALA A 124 2.85 -11.60 -8.63
C ALA A 124 4.17 -11.48 -7.83
N GLN A 125 4.73 -10.28 -7.66
CA GLN A 125 5.92 -10.06 -6.86
C GLN A 125 5.65 -10.28 -5.36
N VAL A 126 4.53 -9.77 -4.84
CA VAL A 126 4.10 -10.04 -3.45
C VAL A 126 3.84 -11.54 -3.26
N GLU A 127 3.16 -12.18 -4.20
CA GLU A 127 2.96 -13.63 -4.16
C GLU A 127 4.29 -14.38 -4.19
N ALA A 128 5.21 -14.08 -5.10
CA ALA A 128 6.48 -14.79 -5.23
C ALA A 128 7.49 -14.49 -4.11
N SER A 129 7.21 -13.51 -3.23
CA SER A 129 8.11 -13.17 -2.11
C SER A 129 8.13 -14.22 -0.99
N GLY A 130 7.10 -15.08 -0.91
CA GLY A 130 6.93 -16.02 0.21
C GLY A 130 6.48 -15.37 1.52
N LEU A 131 6.26 -14.06 1.53
CA LEU A 131 5.80 -13.29 2.68
C LEU A 131 4.32 -13.54 2.98
N ASN A 132 3.97 -13.69 4.26
CA ASN A 132 2.61 -13.78 4.76
C ASN A 132 2.02 -12.38 4.79
N ALA A 133 1.65 -11.91 3.61
CA ALA A 133 1.21 -10.56 3.38
C ALA A 133 -0.02 -10.53 2.49
N VAL A 134 -0.78 -9.45 2.63
CA VAL A 134 -1.82 -9.04 1.69
C VAL A 134 -1.39 -7.73 1.04
N LEU A 135 -1.86 -7.50 -0.18
CA LEU A 135 -1.56 -6.29 -0.96
C LEU A 135 -2.82 -5.43 -1.08
N VAL A 136 -2.63 -4.14 -0.86
CA VAL A 136 -3.63 -3.09 -1.07
C VAL A 136 -3.00 -2.02 -1.96
N ALA A 137 -3.66 -1.61 -3.03
CA ALA A 137 -3.18 -0.50 -3.86
C ALA A 137 -4.35 0.42 -4.26
N PRO A 138 -4.42 1.65 -3.72
CA PRO A 138 -5.41 2.61 -4.17
C PRO A 138 -5.06 3.15 -5.55
N GLN A 139 -6.09 3.48 -6.33
CA GLN A 139 -5.94 4.29 -7.52
C GLN A 139 -5.75 5.77 -7.11
N PHE A 140 -4.66 6.39 -7.57
CA PHE A 140 -4.46 7.83 -7.56
C PHE A 140 -4.97 8.42 -8.88
N ALA A 141 -4.47 9.60 -9.28
CA ALA A 141 -4.86 10.26 -10.53
C ALA A 141 -4.78 9.26 -11.71
N SER A 142 -5.95 8.93 -12.28
CA SER A 142 -6.07 7.86 -13.26
C SER A 142 -5.42 8.26 -14.57
N ASN A 143 -4.40 7.49 -14.99
CA ASN A 143 -3.69 7.70 -16.24
C ASN A 143 -3.15 9.14 -16.45
N ALA A 144 -2.74 9.82 -15.37
CA ALA A 144 -2.35 11.23 -15.39
C ALA A 144 -0.92 11.47 -14.89
N GLN A 145 -0.25 12.48 -15.44
CA GLN A 145 1.07 12.95 -14.97
C GLN A 145 0.94 13.80 -13.70
N ASP A 146 0.40 13.20 -12.65
CA ASP A 146 0.10 13.87 -11.40
C ASP A 146 0.36 12.94 -10.21
N SER A 147 1.08 13.47 -9.22
CA SER A 147 1.50 12.74 -8.02
C SER A 147 0.66 13.10 -6.80
N SER A 148 -0.40 13.88 -6.96
CA SER A 148 -1.25 14.36 -5.87
C SER A 148 -1.82 13.24 -5.02
N ALA A 149 -1.72 13.40 -3.69
CA ALA A 149 -2.23 12.40 -2.73
C ALA A 149 -3.74 12.49 -2.48
N GLY A 150 -4.40 13.56 -2.94
CA GLY A 150 -5.84 13.77 -2.78
C GLY A 150 -6.24 13.75 -1.30
N ASN A 151 -7.24 12.94 -0.96
CA ASN A 151 -7.71 12.81 0.42
C ASN A 151 -6.61 12.40 1.42
N PHE A 152 -5.52 11.74 0.98
CA PHE A 152 -4.41 11.37 1.87
C PHE A 152 -3.54 12.55 2.33
N TRP A 153 -3.74 13.76 1.78
CA TRP A 153 -3.22 14.98 2.42
C TRP A 153 -3.91 15.28 3.75
N THR A 154 -5.13 14.79 3.97
CA THR A 154 -5.92 15.07 5.17
C THR A 154 -5.50 14.15 6.32
N PRO A 155 -5.09 14.69 7.48
CA PRO A 155 -4.74 13.86 8.63
C PRO A 155 -5.87 12.92 9.05
N GLY A 156 -5.51 11.67 9.34
CA GLY A 156 -6.40 10.58 9.72
C GLY A 156 -7.12 9.89 8.55
N TYR A 157 -7.06 10.42 7.33
CA TYR A 157 -7.83 9.84 6.22
C TYR A 157 -7.29 8.48 5.78
N PHE A 158 -5.96 8.30 5.75
CA PHE A 158 -5.37 7.02 5.39
C PHE A 158 -5.68 5.92 6.42
N ALA A 159 -5.89 6.27 7.70
CA ALA A 159 -6.35 5.31 8.70
C ALA A 159 -7.72 4.72 8.33
N GLY A 160 -8.63 5.58 7.85
CA GLY A 160 -9.93 5.16 7.31
C GLY A 160 -9.80 4.24 6.10
N PHE A 161 -8.87 4.54 5.19
CA PHE A 161 -8.55 3.69 4.03
C PHE A 161 -8.08 2.29 4.46
N VAL A 162 -7.14 2.20 5.40
CA VAL A 162 -6.64 0.92 5.89
C VAL A 162 -7.71 0.12 6.64
N ALA A 163 -8.60 0.79 7.39
CA ALA A 163 -9.73 0.14 8.03
C ALA A 163 -10.74 -0.41 7.01
N GLU A 164 -11.02 0.33 5.93
CA GLU A 164 -11.86 -0.18 4.83
C GLU A 164 -11.18 -1.36 4.10
N ALA A 165 -9.86 -1.32 3.94
CA ALA A 165 -9.09 -2.44 3.40
C ALA A 165 -9.21 -3.69 4.28
N ALA A 166 -9.13 -3.55 5.60
CA ALA A 166 -9.33 -4.66 6.53
C ALA A 166 -10.71 -5.31 6.38
N GLN A 167 -11.76 -4.52 6.16
CA GLN A 167 -13.12 -5.04 5.87
C GLN A 167 -13.18 -5.77 4.53
N GLY A 168 -12.56 -5.21 3.48
CA GLY A 168 -12.49 -5.85 2.17
C GLY A 168 -11.76 -7.20 2.22
N LEU A 169 -10.58 -7.22 2.85
CA LEU A 169 -9.77 -8.42 3.03
C LEU A 169 -10.47 -9.50 3.89
N ALA A 170 -11.20 -9.09 4.93
CA ALA A 170 -12.04 -9.98 5.72
C ALA A 170 -13.10 -10.68 4.86
N LYS A 171 -13.78 -9.94 3.97
CA LYS A 171 -14.77 -10.53 3.04
C LYS A 171 -14.13 -11.52 2.06
N LEU A 172 -12.93 -11.23 1.54
CA LEU A 172 -12.24 -12.11 0.59
C LEU A 172 -11.73 -13.40 1.23
N THR A 173 -11.36 -13.34 2.52
CA THR A 173 -10.69 -14.46 3.21
C THR A 173 -11.60 -15.23 4.16
N GLY A 174 -12.73 -14.67 4.57
CA GLY A 174 -13.57 -15.19 5.64
C GLY A 174 -13.00 -14.99 7.06
N ALA A 175 -11.84 -14.32 7.19
CA ALA A 175 -11.28 -13.97 8.50
C ALA A 175 -11.93 -12.71 9.09
N LYS A 176 -11.73 -12.46 10.39
CA LYS A 176 -12.26 -11.27 11.07
C LYS A 176 -11.46 -10.02 10.64
N ALA A 177 -12.15 -8.91 10.35
CA ALA A 177 -11.51 -7.63 10.00
C ALA A 177 -10.48 -7.17 11.06
N ALA A 178 -10.79 -7.37 12.35
CA ALA A 178 -9.87 -7.06 13.45
C ALA A 178 -8.48 -7.72 13.32
N LYS A 179 -8.35 -8.83 12.59
CA LYS A 179 -7.03 -9.43 12.30
C LYS A 179 -6.21 -8.55 11.38
N PHE A 180 -6.81 -8.00 10.33
CA PHE A 180 -6.15 -7.09 9.39
C PHE A 180 -5.93 -5.69 9.99
N ASP A 181 -6.88 -5.20 10.79
CA ASP A 181 -6.74 -3.92 11.51
C ASP A 181 -5.57 -3.90 12.50
N ALA A 182 -5.15 -5.06 13.01
CA ALA A 182 -3.98 -5.18 13.88
C ALA A 182 -2.66 -5.38 13.12
N MET A 183 -2.68 -5.65 11.81
CA MET A 183 -1.47 -5.95 11.06
C MET A 183 -0.55 -4.73 10.94
N PRO A 184 0.78 -4.92 11.05
CA PRO A 184 1.74 -3.92 10.61
C PRO A 184 1.57 -3.61 9.13
N VAL A 185 1.94 -2.39 8.75
CA VAL A 185 1.83 -1.84 7.40
C VAL A 185 3.24 -1.60 6.85
N VAL A 186 3.49 -2.09 5.64
CA VAL A 186 4.67 -1.73 4.84
C VAL A 186 4.19 -0.83 3.71
N LEU A 187 4.71 0.39 3.64
CA LEU A 187 4.42 1.31 2.55
C LEU A 187 5.42 1.09 1.42
N VAL A 188 4.93 0.98 0.19
CA VAL A 188 5.76 0.86 -1.00
C VAL A 188 5.38 1.97 -1.95
N ALA A 189 6.32 2.81 -2.35
CA ALA A 189 6.09 3.89 -3.30
C ALA A 189 6.97 3.72 -4.53
N TYR A 190 6.36 3.87 -5.71
CA TYR A 190 7.07 3.94 -6.98
C TYR A 190 6.81 5.27 -7.68
N SER A 191 7.87 5.92 -8.18
CA SER A 191 7.75 7.16 -8.94
C SER A 191 6.89 8.21 -8.20
N GLY A 192 5.83 8.73 -8.82
CA GLY A 192 4.88 9.67 -8.21
C GLY A 192 4.21 9.22 -6.91
N GLY A 193 4.24 7.93 -6.57
CA GLY A 193 3.74 7.41 -5.30
C GLY A 193 4.47 7.93 -4.05
N TYR A 194 5.58 8.67 -4.22
CA TYR A 194 6.31 9.29 -3.11
C TYR A 194 5.49 10.35 -2.37
N ASN A 195 4.69 11.15 -3.07
CA ASN A 195 3.95 12.25 -2.45
C ASN A 195 2.82 11.73 -1.54
N PRO A 196 2.02 10.71 -1.93
CA PRO A 196 1.12 10.02 -1.01
C PRO A 196 1.86 9.40 0.19
N ALA A 197 3.01 8.75 -0.04
CA ALA A 197 3.80 8.19 1.05
C ALA A 197 4.22 9.28 2.04
N ALA A 198 4.86 10.36 1.57
CA ALA A 198 5.30 11.47 2.41
C ALA A 198 4.15 12.09 3.20
N SER A 199 2.99 12.30 2.57
CA SER A 199 1.79 12.84 3.22
C SER A 199 1.32 11.97 4.39
N ILE A 200 1.28 10.65 4.18
CA ILE A 200 0.89 9.69 5.22
C ILE A 200 1.89 9.68 6.38
N LEU A 201 3.19 9.77 6.10
CA LEU A 201 4.22 9.83 7.14
C LEU A 201 4.14 11.11 7.96
N LYS A 202 3.94 12.25 7.28
CA LYS A 202 3.79 13.56 7.90
C LYS A 202 2.58 13.61 8.83
N ASN A 203 1.46 13.02 8.39
CA ASN A 203 0.23 13.01 9.16
C ASN A 203 0.25 12.00 10.33
N GLY A 204 1.05 10.94 10.23
CA GLY A 204 1.13 9.90 11.26
C GLY A 204 -0.10 8.97 11.32
N ASP A 205 -0.85 8.85 10.21
CA ASP A 205 -2.22 8.32 10.18
C ASP A 205 -2.40 6.93 10.78
N VAL A 206 -1.49 6.00 10.52
CA VAL A 206 -1.52 4.63 11.08
C VAL A 206 -0.50 4.41 12.19
N GLY A 207 0.09 5.50 12.70
CA GLY A 207 0.98 5.55 13.85
C GLY A 207 2.06 4.46 13.85
N GLY A 208 2.24 3.81 15.00
CA GLY A 208 3.23 2.74 15.19
C GLY A 208 2.99 1.46 14.38
N ARG A 209 1.95 1.38 13.54
CA ARG A 209 1.73 0.24 12.64
C ARG A 209 2.65 0.27 11.42
N VAL A 210 3.20 1.43 11.03
CA VAL A 210 4.13 1.50 9.90
C VAL A 210 5.43 0.80 10.28
N LEU A 211 5.62 -0.41 9.78
CA LEU A 211 6.82 -1.22 10.02
C LEU A 211 8.02 -0.70 9.23
N GLY A 212 7.78 -0.15 8.05
CA GLY A 212 8.82 0.41 7.22
C GLY A 212 8.34 0.79 5.83
N ILE A 213 9.27 1.34 5.05
CA ILE A 213 9.01 1.95 3.75
C ILE A 213 9.99 1.39 2.73
N ILE A 214 9.46 1.04 1.56
CA ILE A 214 10.23 0.69 0.37
C ILE A 214 9.96 1.78 -0.69
N LEU A 215 11.01 2.47 -1.12
CA LEU A 215 10.94 3.46 -2.19
C LEU A 215 11.62 2.86 -3.43
N LEU A 216 10.91 2.90 -4.56
CA LEU A 216 11.37 2.40 -5.86
C LEU A 216 11.43 3.57 -6.84
N ASP A 217 12.62 4.14 -7.03
CA ASP A 217 12.90 5.32 -7.86
C ASP A 217 11.84 6.42 -7.71
N ALA A 218 11.58 6.80 -6.45
CA ALA A 218 10.40 7.58 -6.07
C ALA A 218 10.73 8.98 -5.50
N VAL A 219 11.90 9.17 -4.87
CA VAL A 219 12.18 10.40 -4.10
C VAL A 219 12.57 11.55 -5.03
N PHE A 220 11.57 12.33 -5.45
CA PHE A 220 11.76 13.54 -6.24
C PHE A 220 11.68 14.81 -5.42
N ASP A 221 11.02 14.75 -4.26
CA ASP A 221 10.84 15.84 -3.31
C ASP A 221 10.53 15.24 -1.91
N GLU A 222 10.31 16.08 -0.90
CA GLU A 222 9.91 15.70 0.48
C GLU A 222 10.99 14.86 1.22
N ALA A 223 12.26 15.05 0.88
CA ALA A 223 13.38 14.32 1.48
C ALA A 223 13.45 14.50 3.01
N ASP A 224 13.13 15.70 3.48
CA ASP A 224 13.05 16.07 4.90
C ASP A 224 12.00 15.24 5.66
N ILE A 225 10.85 14.97 5.06
CA ILE A 225 9.79 14.15 5.64
C ILE A 225 10.27 12.71 5.82
N PHE A 226 10.85 12.10 4.78
CA PHE A 226 11.35 10.72 4.87
C PHE A 226 12.48 10.60 5.90
N ALA A 227 13.43 11.55 5.89
CA ALA A 227 14.53 11.58 6.84
C ALA A 227 14.03 11.76 8.29
N SER A 228 13.14 12.72 8.51
CA SER A 228 12.56 13.02 9.83
C SER A 228 11.69 11.87 10.35
N TRP A 229 10.96 11.18 9.47
CA TRP A 229 10.15 10.06 9.88
C TRP A 229 11.02 8.92 10.42
N ILE A 230 12.08 8.51 9.70
CA ILE A 230 12.97 7.46 10.22
C ILE A 230 13.79 7.98 11.43
N ALA A 231 14.08 9.30 11.51
CA ALA A 231 14.60 10.00 12.69
C ALA A 231 13.86 9.60 13.97
N GLN A 232 12.53 9.71 13.89
CA GLN A 232 11.61 9.52 14.99
C GLN A 232 11.22 8.04 15.18
N HIS A 233 11.34 7.22 14.13
CA HIS A 233 10.92 5.82 14.12
C HIS A 233 12.10 4.87 13.90
N ARG A 234 13.10 4.93 14.79
CA ARG A 234 14.35 4.13 14.74
C ARG A 234 14.16 2.61 14.69
N LYS A 235 12.98 2.12 15.10
CA LYS A 235 12.61 0.70 15.04
C LYS A 235 11.93 0.29 13.74
N SER A 236 11.66 1.24 12.85
CA SER A 236 11.18 0.96 11.49
C SER A 236 12.34 0.73 10.54
N PHE A 237 12.06 0.26 9.33
CA PHE A 237 13.05 0.22 8.26
C PHE A 237 12.75 1.23 7.14
N LEU A 238 13.80 1.62 6.41
CA LEU A 238 13.72 2.37 5.16
C LEU A 238 14.66 1.72 4.15
N VAL A 239 14.13 1.31 3.00
CA VAL A 239 14.95 0.95 1.84
C VAL A 239 14.53 1.81 0.67
N SER A 240 15.49 2.56 0.11
CA SER A 240 15.27 3.30 -1.12
C SER A 240 16.16 2.76 -2.21
N ALA A 241 15.57 2.09 -3.20
CA ALA A 241 16.25 1.74 -4.43
C ALA A 241 16.00 2.86 -5.44
N TYR A 242 17.04 3.38 -6.07
CA TYR A 242 16.93 4.58 -6.89
C TYR A 242 17.79 4.54 -8.15
N GLY A 243 17.25 5.11 -9.22
CA GLY A 243 17.95 5.36 -10.46
C GLY A 243 18.45 6.80 -10.54
N LYS A 244 18.93 7.20 -11.72
CA LYS A 244 19.42 8.57 -11.97
C LYS A 244 18.35 9.64 -11.71
N SER A 245 17.09 9.32 -11.96
CA SER A 245 15.97 10.28 -11.90
C SER A 245 15.69 10.78 -10.47
N SER A 246 15.86 9.93 -9.45
CA SER A 246 15.64 10.27 -8.04
C SER A 246 16.93 10.34 -7.22
N ALA A 247 18.10 10.37 -7.87
CA ALA A 247 19.40 10.35 -7.20
C ALA A 247 19.61 11.56 -6.26
N SER A 248 19.15 12.76 -6.65
CA SER A 248 19.29 13.97 -5.83
C SER A 248 18.50 13.86 -4.52
N GLY A 249 17.22 13.49 -4.58
CA GLY A 249 16.40 13.33 -3.38
C GLY A 249 16.93 12.22 -2.45
N ASN A 250 17.48 11.14 -3.01
CA ASN A 250 18.13 10.11 -2.21
C ASN A 250 19.43 10.60 -1.55
N ALA A 251 20.24 11.40 -2.24
CA ALA A 251 21.43 12.00 -1.65
C ALA A 251 21.08 12.94 -0.49
N GLU A 252 20.02 13.73 -0.64
CA GLU A 252 19.51 14.63 0.41
C GLU A 252 19.04 13.86 1.64
N ILE A 253 18.20 12.82 1.49
CA ILE A 253 17.79 11.98 2.62
C ILE A 253 19.04 11.43 3.33
N ARG A 254 20.00 10.88 2.59
CA ARG A 254 21.23 10.33 3.19
C ARG A 254 21.99 11.38 4.00
N GLN A 255 22.12 12.60 3.50
CA GLN A 255 22.79 13.69 4.21
C GLN A 255 22.07 14.06 5.51
N LEU A 256 20.74 14.18 5.46
CA LEU A 256 19.89 14.46 6.63
C LEU A 256 19.95 13.34 7.67
N LEU A 257 20.03 12.07 7.23
CA LEU A 257 20.16 10.94 8.14
C LEU A 257 21.51 10.93 8.86
N VAL A 258 22.60 11.21 8.13
CA VAL A 258 23.95 11.31 8.71
C VAL A 258 24.04 12.43 9.73
N SER A 259 23.44 13.60 9.47
CA SER A 259 23.42 14.71 10.43
C SER A 259 22.65 14.38 11.72
N GLN A 260 21.77 13.38 11.68
CA GLN A 260 21.02 12.86 12.82
C GLN A 260 21.64 11.60 13.45
N GLY A 261 22.88 11.25 13.09
CA GLY A 261 23.62 10.13 13.66
C GLY A 261 23.17 8.75 13.16
N ILE A 262 22.47 8.69 12.02
CA ILE A 262 22.07 7.43 11.38
C ILE A 262 23.02 7.22 10.19
N ALA A 263 23.66 6.06 10.11
CA ALA A 263 24.52 5.70 9.00
C ALA A 263 23.76 4.77 8.03
N PRO A 264 23.26 5.28 6.87
CA PRO A 264 22.58 4.44 5.91
C PRO A 264 23.55 3.52 5.18
N SER A 265 23.19 2.25 5.00
CA SER A 265 23.97 1.32 4.20
C SER A 265 23.80 1.60 2.70
N SER A 266 24.86 1.36 1.92
CA SER A 266 24.77 1.32 0.45
C SER A 266 24.68 -0.12 -0.08
N ASP A 267 24.76 -1.11 0.81
CA ASP A 267 24.71 -2.52 0.45
C ASP A 267 23.27 -3.05 0.47
N PRO A 268 22.90 -3.95 -0.46
CA PRO A 268 21.63 -4.65 -0.40
C PRO A 268 21.47 -5.39 0.94
N PRO A 269 20.38 -5.15 1.69
CA PRO A 269 20.22 -5.74 3.01
C PRO A 269 20.07 -7.27 2.91
N ARG A 270 20.74 -8.02 3.79
CA ARG A 270 20.58 -9.48 3.88
C ARG A 270 19.21 -9.86 4.48
N ARG A 271 18.74 -9.06 5.42
CA ARG A 271 17.41 -9.13 6.06
C ARG A 271 16.84 -7.72 6.13
N LEU A 272 15.52 -7.62 6.04
CA LEU A 272 14.77 -6.41 6.25
C LEU A 272 14.10 -6.52 7.63
N GLU A 273 14.62 -5.75 8.58
CA GLU A 273 14.23 -5.78 9.99
C GLU A 273 14.32 -4.39 10.63
N ALA A 274 13.85 -4.26 11.87
CA ALA A 274 13.86 -3.00 12.61
C ALA A 274 15.24 -2.31 12.57
N GLY A 275 15.25 -1.02 12.20
CA GLY A 275 16.48 -0.22 12.10
C GLY A 275 17.25 -0.41 10.79
N THR A 276 16.79 -1.25 9.86
CA THR A 276 17.43 -1.38 8.53
C THR A 276 17.22 -0.09 7.75
N VAL A 277 18.30 0.61 7.41
CA VAL A 277 18.28 1.80 6.55
C VAL A 277 19.27 1.60 5.40
N ALA A 278 18.76 1.47 4.17
CA ALA A 278 19.59 1.19 3.00
C ALA A 278 19.19 2.01 1.76
N PHE A 279 20.20 2.43 1.00
CA PHE A 279 20.05 3.21 -0.23
C PHE A 279 20.77 2.48 -1.37
N LEU A 280 20.00 1.95 -2.32
CA LEU A 280 20.47 1.02 -3.33
C LEU A 280 20.44 1.70 -4.70
N ALA A 281 21.60 2.15 -5.16
CA ALA A 281 21.74 2.72 -6.49
C ALA A 281 21.50 1.64 -7.57
N SER A 282 20.93 2.04 -8.71
CA SER A 282 20.70 1.19 -9.86
C SER A 282 20.84 1.97 -11.16
N ASP A 283 21.38 1.32 -12.19
CA ASP A 283 21.43 1.86 -13.55
C ASP A 283 20.16 1.55 -14.38
N ALA A 284 19.13 0.97 -13.77
CA ALA A 284 17.90 0.62 -14.45
C ALA A 284 17.10 1.85 -14.90
N ALA A 285 16.33 1.69 -15.97
CA ALA A 285 15.43 2.72 -16.47
C ALA A 285 14.21 2.88 -15.55
N HIS A 286 13.78 4.13 -15.36
CA HIS A 286 12.67 4.51 -14.48
C HIS A 286 11.39 3.71 -14.74
N ASP A 287 10.97 3.57 -16.01
CA ASP A 287 9.70 2.91 -16.37
C ASP A 287 9.69 1.40 -16.05
N THR A 288 10.88 0.80 -15.95
CA THR A 288 11.04 -0.63 -15.64
C THR A 288 11.33 -0.91 -14.18
N PHE A 289 11.48 0.14 -13.35
CA PHE A 289 12.13 0.04 -12.04
C PHE A 289 11.46 -0.96 -11.09
N VAL A 290 10.12 -1.12 -11.18
CA VAL A 290 9.38 -2.08 -10.36
C VAL A 290 9.66 -3.54 -10.76
N THR A 291 10.08 -3.79 -12.00
CA THR A 291 10.41 -5.14 -12.52
C THR A 291 11.91 -5.38 -12.64
N ARG A 292 12.72 -4.32 -12.69
CA ARG A 292 14.18 -4.37 -12.79
C ARG A 292 14.78 -3.12 -12.18
N ALA A 293 15.56 -3.31 -11.11
CA ALA A 293 16.37 -2.27 -10.49
C ALA A 293 17.78 -2.84 -10.25
N PHE A 294 18.31 -2.74 -9.03
CA PHE A 294 19.54 -3.42 -8.59
C PHE A 294 19.43 -4.96 -8.69
N VAL A 295 18.21 -5.48 -8.80
CA VAL A 295 17.86 -6.89 -9.07
C VAL A 295 16.62 -6.96 -9.96
N GLY A 296 16.33 -8.13 -10.54
CA GLY A 296 15.01 -8.41 -11.11
C GLY A 296 13.95 -8.54 -10.02
N ASN A 297 12.74 -8.03 -10.26
CA ASN A 297 11.62 -8.02 -9.31
C ASN A 297 12.03 -7.51 -7.91
N PRO A 298 12.51 -6.25 -7.79
CA PRO A 298 13.02 -5.72 -6.53
C PRO A 298 12.02 -5.77 -5.39
N LEU A 299 10.71 -5.62 -5.65
CA LEU A 299 9.71 -5.72 -4.60
C LEU A 299 9.62 -7.15 -4.05
N GLN A 300 9.61 -8.16 -4.93
CA GLN A 300 9.68 -9.56 -4.51
C GLN A 300 10.93 -9.81 -3.65
N TRP A 301 12.08 -9.33 -4.12
CA TRP A 301 13.38 -9.55 -3.48
C TRP A 301 13.45 -8.93 -2.08
N LEU A 302 12.92 -7.71 -1.91
CA LEU A 302 12.90 -6.99 -0.64
C LEU A 302 11.89 -7.58 0.34
N LEU A 303 10.66 -7.86 -0.13
CA LEU A 303 9.62 -8.47 0.72
C LEU A 303 10.02 -9.88 1.18
N GLY A 304 10.71 -10.66 0.34
CA GLY A 304 11.22 -11.98 0.72
C GLY A 304 12.31 -11.94 1.80
N ARG A 305 12.81 -10.75 2.16
CA ARG A 305 13.77 -10.53 3.24
C ARG A 305 13.14 -9.94 4.50
N LEU A 306 11.85 -9.59 4.46
CA LEU A 306 11.14 -9.09 5.63
C LEU A 306 11.01 -10.21 6.67
N HIS A 307 11.74 -10.06 7.77
CA HIS A 307 11.87 -11.10 8.78
C HIS A 307 10.61 -11.18 9.67
N GLY A 308 10.25 -12.40 10.09
CA GLY A 308 9.15 -12.63 11.05
C GLY A 308 7.77 -12.89 10.46
N PHE A 309 7.63 -12.90 9.13
CA PHE A 309 6.33 -13.02 8.45
C PHE A 309 6.34 -14.07 7.33
N SER A 310 7.02 -15.21 7.49
CA SER A 310 7.02 -16.27 6.46
C SER A 310 5.66 -16.97 6.32
N ARG A 311 5.27 -17.32 5.08
CA ARG A 311 4.07 -18.15 4.82
C ARG A 311 4.27 -19.62 5.15
#